data_AF-A0A091P7J3-F1
#
_entry.id   AF-A0A091P7J3-F1
#
_cell.length_a   1.000
_cell.length_b   1.000
_cell.length_c   1.000
_cell.angle_alpha   90.00
_cell.angle_beta   90.00
_cell.angle_gamma   90.00
#
_symmetry.space_group_name_H-M   'P 1'
#
loop_
_entity.id
_entity.type
_entity.pdbx_description
1 polymer ?
#
loop_
_entity_poly.entity_id
_entity_poly.type
_entity_poly.pdbx_seq_one_letter_code
_entity_poly.pdbx_strand_id
1 'polypeptide(L)'
;MALVPCQVLRAAILLSYCSILCNYKAVDMPAHQNYGGSWKFLTFIDLVIQAVFFGICVLTDLSSLLTKGNDSQEQERQLKKLISLRDWMMAVLAFPVGMFVVTMFWSIYSYDRELVYPKVLDNFIPAWLNHGMVSKVVQRLTCMNKTVRHRFP
;
A
#
# COMPACT_ATOMS: atom_id res chain seq x y z
N MET A 1 -10.72 -14.21 21.72
CA MET A 1 -10.69 -13.37 20.51
C MET A 1 -9.75 -14.04 19.53
N ALA A 2 -10.26 -14.58 18.42
CA ALA A 2 -9.43 -15.21 17.41
C ALA A 2 -8.55 -14.12 16.78
N LEU A 3 -7.27 -14.08 17.16
CA LEU A 3 -6.28 -13.30 16.40
C LEU A 3 -6.28 -13.89 14.99
N VAL A 4 -6.81 -13.13 14.03
CA VAL A 4 -6.64 -13.45 12.61
C VAL A 4 -5.14 -13.67 12.38
N PRO A 5 -4.73 -14.79 11.77
CA PRO A 5 -3.31 -15.04 11.52
C PRO A 5 -2.74 -13.84 10.76
N CYS A 6 -1.62 -13.28 11.22
CA CYS A 6 -1.03 -12.07 10.64
C CYS A 6 -0.84 -12.18 9.12
N GLN A 7 -0.65 -13.39 8.59
CA GLN A 7 -0.54 -13.67 7.16
C GLN A 7 -1.86 -13.49 6.40
N VAL A 8 -2.99 -13.93 6.97
CA VAL A 8 -4.33 -13.74 6.40
C VAL A 8 -4.67 -12.25 6.35
N LEU A 9 -4.30 -11.49 7.39
CA LEU A 9 -4.47 -10.05 7.41
C LEU A 9 -3.69 -9.35 6.29
N ARG A 10 -2.43 -9.73 6.06
CA ARG A 10 -1.59 -9.16 4.99
C ARG A 10 -2.12 -9.47 3.60
N ALA A 11 -2.58 -10.70 3.37
CA ALA A 11 -3.21 -11.10 2.12
C ALA A 11 -4.52 -10.33 1.88
N ALA A 12 -5.37 -10.20 2.90
CA ALA A 12 -6.60 -9.41 2.80
C ALA A 12 -6.33 -7.94 2.49
N ILE A 13 -5.29 -7.34 3.10
CA ILE A 13 -4.87 -5.98 2.81
C ILE A 13 -4.40 -5.84 1.35
N LEU A 14 -3.57 -6.77 0.86
CA LEU A 14 -3.12 -6.79 -0.53
C LEU A 14 -4.29 -6.86 -1.51
N LEU A 15 -5.26 -7.75 -1.27
CA LEU A 15 -6.47 -7.87 -2.09
C LEU A 15 -7.29 -6.58 -2.05
N SER A 16 -7.34 -5.89 -0.91
CA SER A 16 -7.99 -4.57 -0.82
C SER A 16 -7.29 -3.52 -1.69
N TYR A 17 -5.95 -3.51 -1.73
CA TYR A 17 -5.18 -2.60 -2.58
C TYR A 17 -5.38 -2.90 -4.07
N CYS A 18 -5.35 -4.18 -4.45
CA CYS A 18 -5.65 -4.59 -5.83
C CYS A 18 -7.07 -4.19 -6.24
N SER A 19 -8.06 -4.40 -5.37
CA SER A 19 -9.45 -3.97 -5.63
C SER A 19 -9.56 -2.46 -5.79
N ILE A 20 -8.92 -1.67 -4.93
CA ILE A 20 -8.89 -0.20 -5.05
C ILE A 20 -8.21 0.24 -6.36
N LEU A 21 -7.09 -0.38 -6.73
CA LEU A 21 -6.38 -0.08 -7.99
C LEU A 21 -7.24 -0.42 -9.22
N CYS A 22 -7.90 -1.58 -9.23
CA CYS A 22 -8.79 -1.98 -10.31
C CYS A 22 -9.97 -1.01 -10.43
N ASN A 23 -10.61 -0.65 -9.31
CA ASN A 23 -11.71 0.31 -9.31
C ASN A 23 -11.25 1.69 -9.78
N TYR A 24 -10.09 2.18 -9.32
CA TYR A 24 -9.54 3.45 -9.75
C TYR A 24 -9.23 3.48 -11.26
N LYS A 25 -8.69 2.38 -11.80
CA LYS A 25 -8.43 2.21 -13.23
C LYS A 25 -9.70 2.08 -14.07
N ALA A 26 -10.79 1.57 -13.48
CA ALA A 26 -12.09 1.48 -14.13
C ALA A 26 -12.83 2.82 -14.15
N VAL A 27 -12.41 3.82 -13.37
CA VAL A 27 -12.99 5.16 -13.44
C VAL A 27 -12.39 5.90 -14.64
N ASP A 28 -13.18 6.07 -15.69
CA ASP A 28 -12.83 6.90 -16.85
C ASP A 28 -12.88 8.38 -16.49
N MET A 29 -11.72 8.92 -16.11
CA MET A 29 -11.54 10.35 -15.91
C MET A 29 -10.85 11.00 -17.12
N PRO A 30 -11.34 12.13 -17.64
CA PRO A 30 -10.70 12.83 -18.77
C PRO A 30 -9.26 13.26 -18.47
N ALA A 31 -8.90 13.42 -17.19
CA ALA A 31 -7.52 13.68 -16.76
C ALA A 31 -6.53 12.53 -17.09
N HIS A 32 -7.01 11.30 -17.29
CA HIS A 32 -6.18 10.15 -17.67
C HIS A 32 -5.74 10.14 -19.14
N GLN A 33 -6.39 10.94 -19.99
CA GLN A 33 -6.10 11.03 -21.44
C GLN A 33 -4.97 12.03 -21.76
N ASN A 34 -4.50 12.78 -20.76
CA ASN A 34 -3.37 13.69 -20.90
C ASN A 34 -2.03 12.98 -20.67
N TYR A 35 -0.94 13.59 -21.15
CA TYR A 35 0.43 13.07 -20.99
C TYR A 35 0.73 12.74 -19.51
N GLY A 36 1.09 11.48 -19.23
CA GLY A 36 1.38 10.96 -17.89
C GLY A 36 0.24 10.19 -17.20
N GLY A 37 -1.00 10.26 -17.70
CA GLY A 37 -2.15 9.45 -17.23
C GLY A 37 -2.31 9.37 -15.70
N SER A 38 -2.62 8.18 -15.17
CA SER A 38 -2.74 7.94 -13.71
C SER A 38 -1.47 8.23 -12.92
N TRP A 39 -0.30 8.11 -13.56
CA TRP A 39 1.01 8.22 -12.90
C TRP A 39 1.38 9.64 -12.52
N LYS A 40 0.64 10.64 -13.01
CA LYS A 40 0.76 12.03 -12.55
C LYS A 40 0.37 12.19 -11.08
N PHE A 41 -0.49 11.31 -10.55
CA PHE A 41 -0.98 11.44 -9.19
C PHE A 41 -0.07 10.72 -8.20
N LEU A 42 0.49 11.49 -7.26
CA LEU A 42 1.33 10.95 -6.20
C LEU A 42 0.58 9.92 -5.33
N THR A 43 -0.73 10.10 -5.15
CA THR A 43 -1.61 9.13 -4.48
C THR A 43 -1.70 7.80 -5.22
N PHE A 44 -1.68 7.81 -6.56
CA PHE A 44 -1.64 6.59 -7.36
C PHE A 44 -0.29 5.88 -7.22
N ILE A 45 0.81 6.64 -7.25
CA ILE A 45 2.16 6.09 -7.05
C ILE A 45 2.29 5.47 -5.65
N ASP A 46 1.81 6.16 -4.61
CA ASP A 46 1.81 5.63 -3.24
C ASP A 46 1.01 4.32 -3.16
N LEU A 47 -0.18 4.24 -3.77
CA LEU A 47 -0.95 3.00 -3.81
C LEU A 47 -0.20 1.84 -4.47
N VAL A 48 0.52 2.10 -5.56
CA VAL A 48 1.35 1.09 -6.22
C VAL A 48 2.51 0.66 -5.31
N ILE A 49 3.20 1.59 -4.66
CA ILE A 49 4.28 1.29 -3.70
C ILE A 49 3.74 0.43 -2.54
N GLN A 50 2.59 0.80 -1.97
CA GLN A 50 1.93 0.03 -0.93
C GLN A 50 1.56 -1.38 -1.43
N ALA A 51 0.96 -1.51 -2.61
CA ALA A 51 0.58 -2.80 -3.17
C ALA A 51 1.81 -3.71 -3.37
N VAL A 52 2.92 -3.18 -3.89
CA VAL A 52 4.17 -3.92 -4.06
C VAL A 52 4.75 -4.33 -2.70
N PHE A 53 4.75 -3.44 -1.71
CA PHE A 53 5.20 -3.75 -0.36
C PHE A 53 4.40 -4.88 0.30
N PHE A 54 3.06 -4.82 0.22
CA PHE A 54 2.21 -5.89 0.74
C PHE A 54 2.34 -7.18 -0.09
N GLY A 55 2.63 -7.09 -1.39
CA GLY A 55 3.00 -8.23 -2.23
C GLY A 55 4.25 -8.94 -1.72
N ILE A 56 5.31 -8.19 -1.42
CA ILE A 56 6.55 -8.72 -0.83
C ILE A 56 6.29 -9.33 0.56
N CYS A 57 5.43 -8.72 1.37
CA CYS A 57 5.02 -9.29 2.66
C CYS A 57 4.36 -10.67 2.49
N VAL A 58 3.41 -10.80 1.56
CA VAL A 58 2.73 -12.07 1.27
C VAL A 58 3.69 -13.10 0.68
N LEU A 59 4.61 -12.69 -0.20
CA LEU A 59 5.66 -13.58 -0.74
C LEU A 59 6.61 -14.08 0.35
N THR A 60 6.97 -13.22 1.31
CA THR A 60 7.78 -13.59 2.47
C THR A 60 7.06 -14.63 3.32
N ASP A 61 5.76 -14.42 3.54
CA ASP A 61 4.92 -15.33 4.31
C ASP A 61 4.81 -16.69 3.61
N LEU A 62 4.52 -16.71 2.31
CA LEU A 62 4.45 -17.95 1.52
C LEU A 62 5.79 -18.69 1.51
N SER A 63 6.90 -17.96 1.32
CA SER A 63 8.25 -18.53 1.35
C SER A 63 8.58 -19.13 2.72
N SER A 64 8.16 -18.48 3.81
CA SER A 64 8.35 -18.99 5.17
C SER A 64 7.55 -20.27 5.44
N LEU A 65 6.32 -20.37 4.92
CA LEU A 65 5.49 -21.57 5.04
C LEU A 65 6.07 -22.75 4.24
N LEU A 66 6.53 -22.49 3.02
CA LEU A 66 7.13 -23.51 2.15
C LEU A 66 8.48 -24.02 2.70
N THR A 67 9.28 -23.14 3.32
CA THR A 67 10.58 -23.52 3.90
C THR A 67 10.41 -24.40 5.14
N LYS A 68 9.32 -24.24 5.90
CA LYS A 68 9.06 -25.04 7.11
C LYS A 68 8.90 -26.55 6.84
N GLY A 69 8.70 -26.95 5.58
CA GLY A 69 8.59 -28.35 5.18
C GLY A 69 9.79 -28.89 4.39
N ASN A 70 10.80 -28.07 4.09
CA ASN A 70 11.90 -28.43 3.20
C ASN A 70 13.22 -27.85 3.75
N ASP A 71 14.20 -28.70 4.13
CA ASP A 71 15.52 -28.31 4.65
C ASP A 71 16.47 -27.76 3.56
N SER A 72 15.95 -26.91 2.69
CA SER A 72 16.71 -26.31 1.59
C SER A 72 17.42 -25.04 2.07
N GLN A 73 18.72 -25.14 2.35
CA GLN A 73 19.56 -24.03 2.82
C GLN A 73 19.51 -22.79 1.89
N GLU A 74 19.35 -23.00 0.58
CA GLU A 74 19.20 -21.92 -0.41
C GLU A 74 17.91 -21.12 -0.19
N GLN A 75 16.82 -21.80 0.15
CA GLN A 75 15.51 -21.18 0.35
C GLN A 75 15.48 -20.30 1.60
N GLU A 76 16.16 -20.73 2.68
CA GLU A 76 16.38 -19.88 3.86
C GLU A 76 17.17 -18.60 3.53
N ARG A 77 18.18 -18.69 2.66
CA ARG A 77 18.97 -17.52 2.25
C ARG A 77 18.13 -16.55 1.44
N GLN A 78 17.26 -17.04 0.55
CA GLN A 78 16.31 -16.21 -0.19
C GLN A 78 15.28 -15.55 0.74
N LEU A 79 14.76 -16.30 1.72
CA LEU A 79 13.84 -15.77 2.72
C LEU A 79 14.47 -14.62 3.53
N LYS A 80 15.73 -14.76 3.96
CA LYS A 80 16.45 -13.69 4.66
C LYS A 80 16.61 -12.43 3.81
N LYS A 81 16.93 -12.59 2.51
CA LYS A 81 16.99 -11.45 1.57
C LYS A 81 15.63 -10.78 1.41
N LEU A 82 14.56 -11.56 1.30
CA LEU A 82 13.20 -11.03 1.13
C LEU A 82 12.70 -10.29 2.37
N ILE A 83 13.01 -10.81 3.57
CA ILE A 83 12.76 -10.14 4.85
C ILE A 83 13.54 -8.81 4.92
N SER A 84 14.82 -8.81 4.53
CA SER A 84 15.64 -7.60 4.50
C SER A 84 15.11 -6.56 3.51
N LEU A 85 14.71 -6.98 2.31
CA LEU A 85 14.08 -6.11 1.31
C LEU A 85 12.78 -5.52 1.84
N ARG A 86 11.93 -6.33 2.46
CA ARG A 86 10.67 -5.89 3.08
C ARG A 86 10.93 -4.80 4.13
N ASP A 87 11.86 -5.04 5.05
CA ASP A 87 12.14 -4.10 6.15
C ASP A 87 12.77 -2.80 5.62
N TRP A 88 13.64 -2.89 4.61
CA TRP A 88 14.20 -1.71 3.93
C TRP A 88 13.12 -0.90 3.19
N MET A 89 12.25 -1.56 2.42
CA MET A 89 11.16 -0.90 1.71
C MET A 89 10.16 -0.24 2.67
N MET A 90 9.87 -0.88 3.81
CA MET A 90 9.03 -0.29 4.84
C MET A 90 9.62 1.02 5.36
N ALA A 91 10.91 1.00 5.70
CA ALA A 91 11.61 2.13 6.30
C ALA A 91 11.82 3.31 5.34
N VAL A 92 12.21 3.00 4.09
CA VAL A 92 12.69 4.01 3.14
C VAL A 92 11.59 4.50 2.19
N LEU A 93 10.59 3.66 1.88
CA LEU A 93 9.58 3.97 0.87
C LEU A 93 8.17 4.01 1.47
N ALA A 94 7.65 2.87 1.92
CA ALA A 94 6.23 2.73 2.22
C ALA A 94 5.77 3.60 3.40
N PHE A 95 6.61 3.74 4.43
CA PHE A 95 6.30 4.60 5.58
C PHE A 95 6.44 6.11 5.26
N PRO A 96 7.60 6.62 4.81
CA PRO A 96 7.76 8.06 4.57
C PRO A 96 6.87 8.59 3.44
N VAL A 97 6.71 7.85 2.34
CA VAL A 97 5.83 8.27 1.23
C VAL A 97 4.37 8.25 1.67
N GLY A 98 3.92 7.19 2.33
CA GLY A 98 2.54 7.09 2.81
C GLY A 98 2.19 8.17 3.82
N MET A 99 3.10 8.47 4.76
CA MET A 99 2.91 9.58 5.71
C MET A 99 2.89 10.93 4.99
N PHE A 100 3.83 11.18 4.08
CA PHE A 100 3.89 12.43 3.33
C PHE A 100 2.63 12.69 2.51
N VAL A 101 2.15 11.69 1.75
CA VAL A 101 0.95 11.81 0.92
C VAL A 101 -0.28 12.09 1.77
N VAL A 102 -0.47 11.36 2.88
CA VAL A 102 -1.63 11.56 3.75
C VAL A 102 -1.59 12.92 4.44
N THR A 103 -0.44 13.32 4.97
CA THR A 103 -0.30 14.63 5.63
C THR A 103 -0.53 15.76 4.64
N MET A 104 0.14 15.76 3.48
CA MET A 104 -0.04 16.82 2.48
C MET A 104 -1.47 16.86 1.94
N PHE A 105 -2.06 15.71 1.64
CA PHE A 105 -3.43 15.65 1.13
C PHE A 105 -4.41 16.29 2.13
N TRP A 106 -4.38 15.88 3.40
CA TRP A 106 -5.32 16.41 4.39
C TRP A 106 -5.01 17.86 4.77
N SER A 107 -3.74 18.25 4.90
CA SER A 107 -3.37 19.64 5.17
C SER A 107 -3.89 20.58 4.10
N ILE A 108 -3.70 20.25 2.82
CA ILE A 108 -4.18 21.10 1.72
C ILE A 108 -5.70 20.98 1.57
N TYR A 109 -6.27 19.78 1.71
CA TYR A 109 -7.71 19.57 1.63
C TYR A 109 -8.49 20.38 2.68
N SER A 110 -7.94 20.51 3.90
CA SER A 110 -8.53 21.33 4.95
C SER A 110 -8.37 22.83 4.73
N TYR A 111 -7.33 23.27 4.00
CA TYR A 111 -7.12 24.69 3.67
C TYR A 111 -7.96 25.10 2.46
N ASP A 112 -7.71 24.45 1.32
CA ASP A 112 -8.51 24.59 0.11
C ASP A 112 -8.51 23.27 -0.66
N ARG A 113 -9.65 22.60 -0.55
CA ARG A 113 -9.96 21.37 -1.26
C ARG A 113 -9.71 21.47 -2.77
N GLU A 114 -9.98 22.60 -3.42
CA GLU A 114 -9.94 22.69 -4.88
C GLU A 114 -8.53 22.54 -5.46
N LEU A 115 -7.50 22.78 -4.65
CA LEU A 115 -6.09 22.63 -5.04
C LEU A 115 -5.65 21.18 -5.27
N VAL A 116 -6.22 20.24 -4.51
CA VAL A 116 -5.80 18.82 -4.54
C VAL A 116 -6.94 17.90 -5.00
N TYR A 117 -8.18 18.29 -4.76
CA TYR A 117 -9.36 17.49 -5.04
C TYR A 117 -10.56 18.38 -5.45
N PRO A 118 -10.54 18.92 -6.68
CA PRO A 118 -11.58 19.82 -7.17
C PRO A 118 -12.95 19.14 -7.21
N LYS A 119 -14.03 19.92 -7.05
CA LYS A 119 -15.40 19.40 -6.92
C LYS A 119 -15.87 18.52 -8.08
N VAL A 120 -15.33 18.76 -9.28
CA VAL A 120 -15.60 17.92 -10.45
C VAL A 120 -15.23 16.45 -10.24
N LEU A 121 -14.22 16.15 -9.40
CA LEU A 121 -13.80 14.79 -9.09
C LEU A 121 -14.82 14.02 -8.24
N ASP A 122 -15.73 14.68 -7.51
CA ASP A 122 -16.80 13.99 -6.75
C ASP A 122 -17.74 13.20 -7.67
N ASN A 123 -17.90 13.65 -8.92
CA ASN A 123 -18.76 12.99 -9.90
C ASN A 123 -18.13 11.68 -10.42
N PHE A 124 -16.82 11.50 -10.26
CA PHE A 124 -16.07 10.37 -10.79
C PHE A 124 -15.55 9.44 -9.68
N ILE A 125 -15.02 10.00 -8.60
CA ILE A 125 -14.38 9.27 -7.51
C ILE A 125 -15.32 9.29 -6.30
N PRO A 126 -15.94 8.15 -5.96
CA PRO A 126 -16.80 8.07 -4.79
C PRO A 126 -15.97 8.20 -3.50
N ALA A 127 -16.58 8.74 -2.44
CA ALA A 127 -15.90 9.02 -1.17
C ALA A 127 -15.18 7.80 -0.55
N TRP A 128 -15.74 6.59 -0.72
CA TRP A 128 -15.11 5.36 -0.23
C TRP A 128 -13.78 5.06 -0.93
N LEU A 129 -13.69 5.38 -2.23
CA LEU A 129 -12.48 5.18 -3.03
C LEU A 129 -11.44 6.21 -2.61
N ASN A 130 -11.82 7.49 -2.50
CA ASN A 130 -10.93 8.56 -2.02
C ASN A 130 -10.36 8.25 -0.62
N HIS A 131 -11.20 7.90 0.35
CA HIS A 131 -10.74 7.47 1.67
C HIS A 131 -9.88 6.20 1.64
N GLY A 132 -10.20 5.27 0.73
CA GLY A 132 -9.44 4.04 0.52
C GLY A 132 -8.03 4.30 -0.04
N MET A 133 -7.90 5.30 -0.88
CA MET A 133 -6.65 5.71 -1.52
C MET A 133 -5.73 6.50 -0.58
N VAL A 134 -6.30 7.35 0.29
CA VAL A 134 -5.51 8.26 1.13
C VAL A 134 -5.54 7.82 2.60
N SER A 135 -6.68 7.95 3.28
CA SER A 135 -6.76 7.79 4.74
C SER A 135 -6.42 6.38 5.22
N LYS A 136 -6.85 5.35 4.47
CA LYS A 136 -6.64 3.96 4.87
C LYS A 136 -5.18 3.51 4.72
N VAL A 137 -4.32 4.25 4.00
CA VAL A 137 -2.90 3.92 3.83
C VAL A 137 -2.16 3.93 5.17
N VAL A 138 -2.23 5.04 5.92
CA VAL A 138 -1.55 5.18 7.21
C VAL A 138 -2.10 4.20 8.24
N GLN A 139 -3.42 3.95 8.25
CA GLN A 139 -4.02 2.95 9.14
C GLN A 139 -3.46 1.54 8.89
N ARG A 140 -3.34 1.13 7.62
CA ARG A 140 -2.80 -0.19 7.23
C ARG A 140 -1.30 -0.31 7.53
N LEU A 141 -0.52 0.74 7.28
CA LEU A 141 0.90 0.80 7.64
C LEU A 141 1.12 0.71 9.16
N THR A 142 0.33 1.43 9.94
CA THR A 142 0.43 1.43 11.41
C THR A 142 0.03 0.07 11.98
N CYS A 143 -1.00 -0.55 11.41
CA CYS A 143 -1.39 -1.93 11.73
C CYS A 143 -0.25 -2.92 11.42
N MET A 144 0.43 -2.77 10.27
CA MET A 144 1.59 -3.59 9.93
C MET A 144 2.73 -3.43 10.94
N ASN A 145 3.14 -2.20 11.26
CA ASN A 145 4.20 -1.92 12.23
C ASN A 145 3.92 -2.53 13.62
N LYS A 146 2.65 -2.62 14.03
CA LYS A 146 2.26 -3.27 15.31
C LYS A 146 2.29 -4.79 15.24
N THR A 147 2.03 -5.35 14.06
CA THR A 147 1.91 -6.79 13.83
C THR A 147 3.25 -7.43 13.48
N VAL A 148 4.22 -6.64 13.01
CA VAL A 148 5.54 -7.07 12.56
C VAL A 148 6.61 -6.30 13.29
N ARG A 149 7.45 -7.02 14.03
CA ARG A 149 8.70 -6.43 14.52
C ARG A 149 9.66 -6.31 13.36
N HIS A 150 9.69 -5.12 12.77
CA HIS A 150 10.72 -4.75 11.80
C HIS A 150 12.04 -4.55 12.54
N ARG A 151 13.13 -5.10 12.00
CA ARG A 151 14.48 -4.68 12.40
C ARG A 151 14.91 -3.62 11.41
N PHE A 152 14.65 -2.36 11.79
CA PHE A 152 15.14 -1.22 11.04
C PHE A 152 16.69 -1.29 10.98
N PRO A 153 17.30 -0.93 9.83
CA PRO A 153 18.75 -0.87 9.70
C PRO A 153 19.38 0.16 10.63
#